data_AF-A0A964GSG2-F1
#
_entry.id   AF-A0A964GSG2-F1
#
_cell.length_a   1.000
_cell.length_b   1.000
_cell.length_c   1.000
_cell.angle_alpha   90.00
_cell.angle_beta   90.00
_cell.angle_gamma   90.00
#
_symmetry.space_group_name_H-M   'P 1'
#
loop_
_entity.id
_entity.type
_entity.pdbx_description
1 polymer ?
#
loop_
_entity_poly.entity_id
_entity_poly.type
_entity_poly.pdbx_seq_one_letter_code
_entity_poly.pdbx_strand_id
1 'polypeptide(L)'
;MPTEVIFYTQVASIISFITALFVLYRVLVQQKDAVIQLLKERIAEKDEQITILKAQTPDALAAALADRIKIAQDEIARLRNDGDSHIKEIESKEEELAEIQARLGALSELIRQSDLVCPKCGDPLTRRQGYTIYGNDDQEADVEFIEYECGLAIDGNGKEVSRCRHVQPT
;
A
#
# COMPACT_ATOMS: atom_id res chain seq x y z
N MET A 1 25.40 -58.06 54.58
CA MET A 1 24.37 -58.20 53.53
C MET A 1 23.51 -56.95 53.46
N PRO A 2 23.83 -55.96 52.60
CA PRO A 2 22.81 -54.97 52.25
C PRO A 2 22.76 -54.51 50.77
N THR A 3 23.81 -54.69 49.97
CA THR A 3 23.93 -54.06 48.63
C THR A 3 23.27 -54.84 47.50
N GLU A 4 23.36 -56.17 47.51
CA GLU A 4 22.78 -57.04 46.48
C GLU A 4 21.25 -56.97 46.46
N VAL A 5 20.61 -56.94 47.63
CA VAL A 5 19.14 -56.84 47.76
C VAL A 5 18.64 -55.52 47.18
N ILE A 6 19.35 -54.41 47.44
CA ILE A 6 19.00 -53.08 46.92
C ILE A 6 19.11 -53.06 45.39
N PHE A 7 20.18 -53.63 44.83
CA PHE A 7 20.36 -53.70 43.38
C PHE A 7 19.27 -54.53 42.69
N TYR A 8 18.92 -55.70 43.22
CA TYR A 8 17.83 -56.53 42.69
C TYR A 8 16.47 -55.82 42.74
N THR A 9 16.16 -55.12 43.82
CA THR A 9 14.90 -54.37 43.93
C THR A 9 14.81 -53.23 42.91
N GLN A 10 15.93 -52.54 42.65
CA GLN A 10 15.98 -51.48 41.63
C GLN A 10 15.78 -52.04 40.22
N VAL A 11 16.48 -53.13 39.87
CA VAL A 11 16.31 -53.79 38.56
C VAL A 11 14.88 -54.32 38.39
N ALA A 12 14.32 -54.95 39.41
CA ALA A 12 12.93 -55.42 39.38
C ALA A 12 11.93 -54.26 39.20
N SER A 13 12.15 -53.12 39.86
CA SER A 13 11.30 -51.95 39.72
C SER A 13 11.35 -51.38 38.30
N ILE A 14 12.54 -51.29 37.69
CA ILE A 14 12.73 -50.82 36.32
C ILE A 14 12.04 -51.75 35.32
N ILE A 15 12.20 -53.07 35.49
CA ILE A 15 11.55 -54.07 34.61
C ILE A 15 10.02 -53.98 34.74
N SER A 16 9.50 -53.84 35.96
CA SER A 16 8.06 -53.68 36.19
C SER A 16 7.52 -52.40 35.55
N PHE A 17 8.28 -51.30 35.61
CA PHE A 17 7.93 -50.02 35.02
C PHE A 17 7.91 -50.08 33.49
N ILE A 18 8.92 -50.71 32.87
CA ILE A 18 8.98 -50.92 31.41
C ILE A 18 7.81 -51.79 30.95
N THR A 19 7.47 -52.83 31.72
CA THR A 19 6.35 -53.72 31.39
C THR A 19 5.02 -52.99 31.48
N ALA A 20 4.81 -52.17 32.52
CA ALA A 20 3.62 -51.33 32.66
C ALA A 20 3.48 -50.33 31.49
N LEU A 21 4.58 -49.68 31.09
CA LEU A 21 4.58 -48.78 29.92
C LEU A 21 4.24 -49.52 28.62
N PHE A 22 4.76 -50.73 28.43
CA PHE A 22 4.48 -51.53 27.24
C PHE A 22 3.01 -51.93 27.14
N VAL A 23 2.39 -52.29 28.28
CA VAL A 23 0.95 -52.59 28.34
C VAL A 23 0.12 -51.35 28.02
N LEU A 24 0.45 -50.19 28.61
CA LEU A 24 -0.25 -48.93 28.31
C LEU A 24 -0.12 -48.53 26.83
N TYR A 25 1.07 -48.68 26.25
CA TYR A 25 1.31 -48.44 24.83
C TYR A 25 0.44 -49.35 23.94
N ARG A 26 0.38 -50.65 24.24
CA ARG A 26 -0.48 -51.62 23.53
C ARG A 26 -1.95 -51.21 23.57
N VAL A 27 -2.45 -50.78 24.72
CA VAL A 27 -3.85 -50.33 24.88
C VAL A 27 -4.13 -49.06 24.06
N LEU A 28 -3.23 -48.08 24.08
CA LEU A 28 -3.35 -46.85 23.29
C LEU A 28 -3.35 -47.12 21.78
N VAL A 29 -2.52 -48.05 21.31
CA VAL A 29 -2.50 -48.45 19.89
C VAL A 29 -3.83 -49.10 19.48
N GLN A 30 -4.36 -50.02 20.31
CA GLN A 30 -5.67 -50.64 20.05
C GLN A 30 -6.81 -49.62 20.02
N GLN A 31 -6.79 -48.62 20.91
CA GLN A 31 -7.76 -47.52 20.89
C GLN A 31 -7.65 -46.68 19.61
N LYS A 32 -6.43 -46.36 19.17
CA LYS A 32 -6.22 -45.63 17.91
C LYS A 32 -6.72 -46.41 16.70
N ASP A 33 -6.48 -47.72 16.65
CA ASP A 33 -6.94 -48.57 15.54
C ASP A 33 -8.48 -48.63 15.47
N ALA A 34 -9.16 -48.73 16.62
CA ALA A 34 -10.62 -48.68 16.70
C ALA A 34 -11.18 -47.33 16.23
N VAL A 35 -10.54 -46.22 16.61
CA VAL A 35 -10.91 -44.87 16.14
C VAL A 35 -10.71 -44.73 14.62
N ILE A 36 -9.62 -45.28 14.08
CA ILE A 36 -9.36 -45.26 12.63
C ILE A 36 -10.43 -46.08 11.88
N GLN A 37 -10.81 -47.25 12.39
CA GLN A 37 -11.89 -48.04 11.79
C GLN A 37 -13.23 -47.29 11.80
N LEU A 38 -13.59 -46.70 12.94
CA LEU A 38 -14.82 -45.92 13.07
C LEU A 38 -14.83 -44.68 12.15
N LEU A 39 -13.70 -43.99 12.01
CA LEU A 39 -13.58 -42.86 11.08
C LEU A 39 -13.70 -43.32 9.62
N LYS A 40 -13.13 -44.47 9.25
CA LYS A 40 -13.27 -45.05 7.91
C LYS A 40 -14.72 -45.41 7.60
N GLU A 41 -15.43 -46.03 8.54
CA GLU A 41 -16.85 -46.35 8.39
C GLU A 41 -17.69 -45.07 8.20
N ARG A 42 -17.45 -44.02 9.00
CA ARG A 42 -18.15 -42.74 8.83
C ARG A 42 -17.87 -42.07 7.50
N ILE A 43 -16.64 -42.16 6.98
CA ILE A 43 -16.31 -41.62 5.65
C ILE A 43 -17.07 -42.40 4.58
N ALA A 44 -17.06 -43.74 4.64
CA ALA A 44 -17.80 -44.57 3.69
C ALA A 44 -19.31 -44.30 3.72
N GLU A 45 -19.90 -44.17 4.90
CA GLU A 45 -21.31 -43.82 5.08
C GLU A 45 -21.63 -42.43 4.50
N LYS A 46 -20.73 -41.45 4.70
CA LYS A 46 -20.89 -40.09 4.15
C LYS A 46 -20.75 -40.05 2.63
N ASP A 47 -19.83 -40.81 2.06
CA ASP A 47 -19.69 -40.95 0.61
C ASP A 47 -20.91 -41.63 -0.01
N GLU A 48 -21.47 -42.64 0.65
CA GLU A 48 -22.73 -43.27 0.23
C GLU A 48 -23.89 -42.26 0.30
N GLN A 49 -24.01 -41.49 1.39
CA GLN A 49 -25.00 -40.41 1.50
C GLN A 49 -24.84 -39.38 0.39
N ILE A 50 -23.62 -38.95 0.07
CA ILE A 50 -23.35 -38.02 -1.04
C ILE A 50 -23.76 -38.63 -2.38
N THR A 51 -23.49 -39.92 -2.59
CA THR A 51 -23.83 -40.62 -3.84
C THR A 51 -25.35 -40.77 -3.99
N ILE A 52 -26.04 -41.09 -2.91
CA ILE A 52 -27.52 -41.14 -2.86
C ILE A 52 -28.11 -39.75 -3.05
N LEU A 53 -27.57 -38.72 -2.38
CA LEU A 53 -28.01 -37.32 -2.54
C LEU A 53 -27.80 -36.85 -3.98
N LYS A 54 -26.65 -37.15 -4.60
CA LYS A 54 -26.39 -36.88 -6.02
C LYS A 54 -27.42 -37.59 -6.92
N ALA A 55 -27.77 -38.84 -6.61
CA ALA A 55 -28.79 -39.58 -7.33
C ALA A 55 -30.23 -39.10 -7.06
N GLN A 56 -30.48 -38.44 -5.91
CA GLN A 56 -31.79 -37.92 -5.51
C GLN A 56 -32.05 -36.47 -5.96
N THR A 57 -31.02 -35.65 -6.14
CA THR A 57 -31.16 -34.35 -6.83
C THR A 57 -31.29 -34.56 -8.33
N PRO A 58 -32.22 -33.89 -9.03
CA PRO A 58 -32.24 -33.92 -10.48
C PRO A 58 -30.90 -33.35 -10.97
N ASP A 59 -30.12 -34.15 -11.70
CA ASP A 59 -28.78 -33.82 -12.24
C ASP A 59 -28.71 -32.41 -12.85
N ALA A 60 -29.82 -31.94 -13.44
CA ALA A 60 -29.96 -30.60 -13.99
C ALA A 60 -29.81 -29.46 -12.96
N LEU A 61 -30.27 -29.63 -11.72
CA LEU A 61 -30.14 -28.61 -10.67
C LEU A 61 -28.71 -28.53 -10.15
N ALA A 62 -28.06 -29.68 -9.97
CA ALA A 62 -26.66 -29.76 -9.56
C ALA A 62 -25.74 -29.19 -10.66
N ALA A 63 -26.00 -29.51 -11.92
CA ALA A 63 -25.30 -28.94 -13.07
C ALA A 63 -25.51 -27.42 -13.17
N ALA A 64 -26.76 -26.93 -13.02
CA ALA A 64 -27.06 -25.50 -13.05
C ALA A 64 -26.39 -24.72 -11.90
N LEU A 65 -26.28 -25.32 -10.71
CA LEU A 65 -25.55 -24.75 -9.59
C LEU A 65 -24.04 -24.73 -9.86
N ALA A 66 -23.47 -25.81 -10.41
CA ALA A 66 -22.06 -25.86 -10.79
C ALA A 66 -21.71 -24.80 -11.86
N ASP A 67 -22.56 -24.65 -12.87
CA ASP A 67 -22.39 -23.61 -13.90
C ASP A 67 -22.44 -22.21 -13.31
N ARG A 68 -23.38 -21.93 -12.39
CA ARG A 68 -23.46 -20.64 -11.70
C ARG A 68 -22.22 -20.36 -10.85
N ILE A 69 -21.71 -21.37 -10.15
CA ILE A 69 -20.48 -21.25 -9.36
C ILE A 69 -19.30 -20.91 -10.27
N LYS A 70 -19.19 -21.58 -11.42
CA LYS A 70 -18.14 -21.32 -12.40
C LYS A 70 -18.21 -19.90 -12.96
N ILE A 71 -19.40 -19.45 -13.39
CA ILE A 71 -19.61 -18.07 -13.87
C ILE A 71 -19.20 -17.05 -12.79
N ALA A 72 -19.59 -17.28 -11.54
CA ALA A 72 -19.21 -16.39 -10.44
C ALA A 72 -17.70 -16.38 -10.17
N GLN A 73 -17.02 -17.53 -10.31
CA GLN A 73 -15.56 -17.61 -10.18
C GLN A 73 -14.84 -16.88 -11.31
N ASP A 74 -15.29 -17.06 -12.55
CA ASP A 74 -14.75 -16.37 -13.73
C ASP A 74 -14.93 -14.84 -13.60
N GLU A 75 -16.08 -14.39 -13.10
CA GLU A 75 -16.36 -12.98 -12.83
C GLU A 75 -15.46 -12.41 -11.74
N ILE A 76 -15.25 -13.14 -10.63
CA ILE A 76 -14.32 -12.73 -9.56
C ILE A 76 -12.89 -12.63 -10.10
N ALA A 77 -12.47 -13.57 -10.96
CA ALA A 77 -11.15 -13.54 -11.57
C ALA A 77 -10.98 -12.33 -12.51
N ARG A 78 -11.99 -12.00 -13.32
CA ARG A 78 -11.98 -10.81 -14.18
C ARG A 78 -11.89 -9.53 -13.33
N LEU A 79 -12.75 -9.40 -12.32
CA LEU A 79 -12.77 -8.22 -11.45
C LEU A 79 -11.45 -8.03 -10.69
N ARG A 80 -10.76 -9.12 -10.31
CA ARG A 80 -9.41 -9.05 -9.72
C ARG A 80 -8.37 -8.55 -10.71
N ASN A 81 -8.35 -9.10 -11.92
CA ASN A 81 -7.43 -8.64 -12.97
C ASN A 81 -7.68 -7.17 -13.34
N ASP A 82 -8.95 -6.75 -13.43
CA ASP A 82 -9.31 -5.35 -13.67
C ASP A 82 -8.81 -4.48 -12.51
N GLY A 83 -8.97 -4.92 -11.27
CA GLY A 83 -8.43 -4.26 -10.08
C GLY A 83 -6.90 -4.10 -10.13
N ASP A 84 -6.16 -5.15 -10.46
CA ASP A 84 -4.70 -5.10 -10.60
C ASP A 84 -4.25 -4.18 -11.74
N SER A 85 -5.02 -4.13 -12.84
CA SER A 85 -4.77 -3.20 -13.95
C SER A 85 -4.99 -1.74 -13.51
N HIS A 86 -6.07 -1.47 -12.77
CA HIS A 86 -6.36 -0.14 -12.26
C HIS A 86 -5.33 0.33 -11.23
N ILE A 87 -4.79 -0.56 -10.39
CA ILE A 87 -3.70 -0.22 -9.46
C ILE A 87 -2.47 0.28 -10.24
N LYS A 88 -2.07 -0.43 -11.30
CA LYS A 88 -0.95 -0.02 -12.15
C LYS A 88 -1.20 1.32 -12.85
N GLU A 89 -2.42 1.56 -13.31
CA GLU A 89 -2.79 2.83 -13.93
C GLU A 89 -2.75 3.99 -12.92
N ILE A 90 -3.21 3.76 -11.69
CA ILE A 90 -3.12 4.73 -10.58
C ILE A 90 -1.66 5.03 -10.27
N GLU A 91 -0.81 4.02 -10.09
CA GLU A 91 0.63 4.21 -9.84
C GLU A 91 1.29 5.03 -10.97
N SER A 92 1.00 4.71 -12.23
CA SER A 92 1.49 5.48 -13.38
C SER A 92 1.02 6.93 -13.35
N LYS A 93 -0.24 7.18 -12.98
CA LYS A 93 -0.80 8.53 -12.89
C LYS A 93 -0.25 9.32 -11.71
N GLU A 94 0.03 8.67 -10.59
CA GLU A 94 0.70 9.29 -9.44
C GLU A 94 2.15 9.68 -9.79
N GLU A 95 2.87 8.86 -10.55
CA GLU A 95 4.20 9.21 -11.07
C GLU A 95 4.16 10.39 -12.04
N GLU A 96 3.22 10.39 -13.00
CA GLU A 96 2.98 11.53 -13.89
C GLU A 96 2.67 12.82 -13.11
N LEU A 97 1.84 12.73 -12.05
CA LEU A 97 1.51 13.88 -11.20
C LEU A 97 2.73 14.39 -10.43
N ALA A 98 3.55 13.50 -9.89
CA ALA A 98 4.78 13.86 -9.21
C ALA A 98 5.76 14.58 -10.16
N GLU A 99 5.90 14.10 -11.40
CA GLU A 99 6.73 14.75 -12.41
C GLU A 99 6.21 16.14 -12.77
N ILE A 100 4.91 16.29 -12.99
CA ILE A 100 4.29 17.59 -13.29
C ILE A 100 4.49 18.57 -12.12
N GLN A 101 4.33 18.12 -10.88
CA GLN A 101 4.59 18.94 -9.69
C GLN A 101 6.06 19.37 -9.62
N ALA A 102 7.00 18.49 -9.91
CA ALA A 102 8.43 18.83 -9.94
C ALA A 102 8.73 19.88 -11.03
N ARG A 103 8.16 19.70 -12.23
CA ARG A 103 8.28 20.68 -13.32
C ARG A 103 7.66 22.03 -12.95
N LEU A 104 6.48 22.05 -12.33
CA LEU A 104 5.84 23.28 -11.83
C LEU A 104 6.69 23.96 -10.76
N GLY A 105 7.27 23.21 -9.83
CA GLY A 105 8.19 23.75 -8.83
C GLY A 105 9.42 24.40 -9.47
N ALA A 106 10.04 23.72 -10.44
CA ALA A 106 11.18 24.27 -11.18
C ALA A 106 10.80 25.55 -11.96
N LEU A 107 9.62 25.55 -12.61
CA LEU A 107 9.12 26.72 -13.33
C LEU A 107 8.80 27.89 -12.40
N SER A 108 8.17 27.60 -11.25
CA SER A 108 7.88 28.60 -10.22
C SER A 108 9.16 29.23 -9.68
N GLU A 109 10.21 28.44 -9.48
CA GLU A 109 11.51 28.97 -9.03
C GLU A 109 12.15 29.84 -10.11
N LEU A 110 12.07 29.43 -11.37
CA LEU A 110 12.56 30.23 -12.51
C LEU A 110 11.81 31.57 -12.63
N ILE A 111 10.49 31.56 -12.41
CA ILE A 111 9.65 32.77 -12.40
C ILE A 111 10.05 33.68 -11.23
N ARG A 112 10.34 33.11 -10.06
CA ARG A 112 10.80 33.86 -8.89
C ARG A 112 12.16 34.52 -9.10
N GLN A 113 13.03 33.92 -9.92
CA GLN A 113 14.36 34.44 -10.25
C GLN A 113 14.35 35.49 -11.39
N SER A 114 13.26 35.61 -12.15
CA SER A 114 13.21 36.46 -13.36
C SER A 114 12.55 37.83 -13.14
N ASP A 115 12.30 38.23 -11.90
CA ASP A 115 11.63 39.48 -11.50
C ASP A 115 10.24 39.70 -12.13
N LEU A 116 9.66 38.65 -12.73
CA LEU A 116 8.36 38.68 -13.41
C LEU A 116 7.18 38.66 -12.44
N VAL A 117 7.43 38.42 -11.16
CA VAL A 117 6.42 38.36 -10.10
C VAL A 117 6.86 39.18 -8.90
N CYS A 118 5.89 39.81 -8.23
CA CYS A 118 6.14 40.59 -7.03
C CYS A 118 6.70 39.70 -5.92
N PRO A 119 7.84 40.06 -5.28
CA PRO A 119 8.47 39.24 -4.25
C PRO A 119 7.66 39.13 -2.96
N LYS A 120 6.65 39.99 -2.76
CA LYS A 120 5.82 40.02 -1.55
C LYS A 120 4.50 39.24 -1.67
N CYS A 121 3.91 39.17 -2.86
CA CYS A 121 2.58 38.56 -3.05
C CYS A 121 2.45 37.62 -4.25
N GLY A 122 3.46 37.56 -5.13
CA GLY A 122 3.44 36.70 -6.33
C GLY A 122 2.62 37.24 -7.51
N ASP A 123 2.08 38.47 -7.42
CA ASP A 123 1.33 39.06 -8.53
C ASP A 123 2.23 39.35 -9.74
N PRO A 124 1.71 39.19 -10.96
CA PRO A 124 2.49 39.33 -12.18
C PRO A 124 2.94 40.77 -12.42
N LEU A 125 4.02 40.89 -13.21
CA LEU A 125 4.54 42.15 -13.72
C LEU A 125 3.52 42.84 -14.65
N THR A 126 3.21 44.10 -14.36
CA THR A 126 2.35 44.94 -15.21
C THR A 126 3.15 45.70 -16.25
N ARG A 127 4.27 46.30 -15.84
CA ARG A 127 5.06 47.19 -16.70
C ARG A 127 6.53 47.13 -16.32
N ARG A 128 7.39 47.02 -17.34
CA ARG A 128 8.85 47.14 -17.25
C ARG A 128 9.31 48.11 -18.32
N GLN A 129 9.95 49.21 -17.92
CA GLN A 129 10.38 50.25 -18.85
C GLN A 129 11.78 50.71 -18.49
N GLY A 130 12.71 50.62 -19.45
CA GLY A 130 14.05 51.17 -19.33
C GLY A 130 14.08 52.62 -19.83
N TYR A 131 14.80 53.47 -19.11
CA TYR A 131 15.09 54.84 -19.52
C TYR A 131 16.59 55.12 -19.37
N THR A 132 17.19 55.69 -20.39
CA THR A 132 18.57 56.19 -20.38
C THR A 132 18.58 57.58 -19.75
N ILE A 133 19.26 57.73 -18.61
CA ILE A 133 19.49 59.05 -17.99
C ILE A 133 20.85 59.56 -18.47
N TYR A 134 20.86 60.73 -19.10
CA TYR A 134 22.07 61.42 -19.53
C TYR A 134 22.57 62.36 -18.43
N GLY A 135 23.75 62.10 -17.89
CA GLY A 135 24.45 62.97 -16.96
C GLY A 135 25.19 64.12 -17.65
N ASN A 136 25.58 65.14 -16.89
CA ASN A 136 26.30 66.32 -17.40
C ASN A 136 27.74 66.04 -17.91
N ASP A 137 28.30 64.86 -17.63
CA ASP A 137 29.68 64.46 -17.96
C ASP A 137 29.75 63.27 -18.95
N ASP A 138 28.85 63.21 -19.95
CA ASP A 138 28.75 62.10 -20.92
C ASP A 138 28.54 60.71 -20.27
N GLN A 139 28.07 60.67 -19.02
CA GLN A 139 27.72 59.44 -18.33
C GLN A 139 26.28 59.06 -18.69
N GLU A 140 26.14 57.95 -19.41
CA GLU A 140 24.85 57.32 -19.67
C GLU A 140 24.60 56.24 -18.60
N ALA A 141 23.46 56.32 -17.92
CA ALA A 141 23.01 55.30 -17.00
C ALA A 141 21.66 54.75 -17.45
N ASP A 142 21.61 53.44 -17.70
CA ASP A 142 20.37 52.73 -17.96
C ASP A 142 19.67 52.43 -16.64
N VAL A 143 18.50 53.01 -16.45
CA VAL A 143 17.68 52.83 -15.25
C VAL A 143 16.39 52.13 -15.62
N GLU A 144 16.06 51.09 -14.88
CA GLU A 144 14.88 50.27 -15.14
C GLU A 144 13.78 50.50 -14.12
N PHE A 145 12.56 50.76 -14.58
CA PHE A 145 11.39 50.87 -13.72
C PHE A 145 10.51 49.64 -13.88
N ILE A 146 10.14 49.04 -12.75
CA ILE A 146 9.35 47.81 -12.67
C ILE A 146 8.09 48.07 -11.85
N GLU A 147 6.92 47.74 -12.37
CA GLU A 147 5.61 47.88 -11.73
C GLU A 147 4.82 46.58 -11.81
N TYR A 148 4.28 46.14 -10.67
CA TYR A 148 3.50 44.91 -10.52
C TYR A 148 2.00 45.21 -10.31
N GLU A 149 1.12 44.24 -10.61
CA GLU A 149 -0.34 44.44 -10.51
C GLU A 149 -0.81 44.77 -9.08
N CYS A 150 -0.08 44.28 -8.08
CA CYS A 150 -0.31 44.59 -6.68
C CYS A 150 -0.08 46.07 -6.30
N GLY A 151 0.47 46.87 -7.21
CA GLY A 151 0.84 48.27 -7.00
C GLY A 151 2.21 48.48 -6.38
N LEU A 152 3.03 47.44 -6.21
CA LEU A 152 4.47 47.57 -5.90
C LEU A 152 5.21 48.10 -7.13
N ALA A 153 6.05 49.11 -6.94
CA ALA A 153 6.94 49.60 -7.98
C ALA A 153 8.35 49.78 -7.43
N ILE A 154 9.34 49.42 -8.25
CA ILE A 154 10.76 49.44 -7.90
C ILE A 154 11.49 50.28 -8.95
N ASP A 155 12.36 51.18 -8.50
CA ASP A 155 13.22 51.99 -9.39
C ASP A 155 14.48 51.21 -9.80
N GLY A 156 15.25 51.76 -10.75
CA GLY A 156 16.43 51.08 -11.28
C GLY A 156 17.62 51.04 -10.32
N ASN A 157 17.48 51.60 -9.11
CA ASN A 157 18.42 51.43 -8.01
C ASN A 157 17.96 50.34 -7.02
N GLY A 158 16.87 49.61 -7.34
CA GLY A 158 16.29 48.57 -6.49
C GLY A 158 15.48 49.11 -5.32
N LYS A 159 15.10 50.39 -5.31
CA LYS A 159 14.37 51.02 -4.22
C LYS A 159 12.87 50.98 -4.48
N GLU A 160 12.10 50.59 -3.46
CA GLU A 160 10.63 50.58 -3.53
C GLU A 160 10.09 52.02 -3.63
N VAL A 161 9.43 52.34 -4.74
CA VAL A 161 8.78 53.63 -5.02
C VAL A 161 7.32 53.61 -4.54
N SER A 162 6.67 52.44 -4.61
CA SER A 162 5.32 52.21 -4.09
C SER A 162 5.22 50.83 -3.43
N ARG A 163 4.32 50.68 -2.46
CA ARG A 163 4.16 49.45 -1.67
C ARG A 163 3.16 48.48 -2.31
N CYS A 164 3.40 47.18 -2.12
CA CYS A 164 2.42 46.15 -2.44
C CYS A 164 1.15 46.31 -1.59
N ARG A 165 -0.03 46.32 -2.25
CA ARG A 165 -1.34 46.46 -1.58
C ARG A 165 -1.77 45.23 -0.77
N HIS A 166 -1.22 44.06 -1.06
CA HIS A 166 -1.57 42.81 -0.37
C HIS A 166 -0.85 42.62 0.97
N VAL A 167 0.17 43.44 1.26
CA VAL A 167 0.85 43.42 2.56
C VAL A 167 0.14 44.40 3.49
N GLN A 168 -0.69 43.88 4.40
CA GLN A 168 -1.29 44.72 5.44
C GLN A 168 -0.19 45.36 6.29
N PRO A 169 -0.30 46.66 6.62
CA PRO A 169 0.57 47.26 7.62
C PRO A 169 0.31 46.55 8.95
N THR A 170 1.37 45.99 9.51
CA THR A 170 1.39 45.53 10.92
C THR A 170 1.41 46.73 11.85
#